data_AF-A0AAD7UBA5-F1
#
_entry.id   AF-A0AAD7UBA5-F1
#
_cell.length_a   1.000
_cell.length_b   1.000
_cell.length_c   1.000
_cell.angle_alpha   90.00
_cell.angle_beta   90.00
_cell.angle_gamma   90.00
#
_symmetry.space_group_name_H-M   'P 1'
#
loop_
_entity.id
_entity.type
_entity.pdbx_description
1 polymer ?
#
loop_
_entity_poly.entity_id
_entity_poly.type
_entity_poly.pdbx_seq_one_letter_code
_entity_poly.pdbx_strand_id
1 'polypeptide(L)'
;MGKGAQNPLILPKSAKELLSGPSYAAKVLAAEDAWIADVDFALFHKEVHELGKTLAKEQGEADVAHLQKIIWWSRLCQYIGVATMWWRVNPISIFFLSLGTLTRWTIVAHHVCHGGFDKCSTEYNRFKFGVGSLFRRVVDWLDWMLVEAWNVEHNQLHHYHLGEDSDPDLVETNMAYLREMQVPKGVKYVAVLYIALTWKWWYYAPNTFKQLKATERRKRGQEILGRGPLTFDFKWLIGRGDQTFFNSTEFLVRCLLPYFVQRFALLPLPLAFFSRSAYFSAMVNLILAELMTNLHSFIVVATNHAGDDLYRFERHCKPRSATFYLRQIISSANFATGTDVGDFLQGWLNYQIEHHMWPDLSMLSYQKAQPIVHQLCRKHGVPYVQQNVFYRIKKLVDIMVGDANMRKFPTAFEREADLVED
;
A
#
# COMPACT_ATOMS: atom_id res chain seq x y z
N MET A 1 51.37 -6.08 -22.79
CA MET A 1 50.47 -5.85 -21.62
C MET A 1 49.03 -5.89 -22.12
N GLY A 2 48.41 -7.07 -22.16
CA GLY A 2 47.00 -7.23 -22.53
C GLY A 2 46.17 -7.35 -21.26
N LYS A 3 45.27 -6.39 -21.03
CA LYS A 3 44.28 -6.47 -19.94
C LYS A 3 43.32 -7.62 -20.26
N GLY A 4 43.43 -8.73 -19.52
CA GLY A 4 42.47 -9.82 -19.57
C GLY A 4 41.12 -9.34 -19.04
N ALA A 5 40.14 -9.20 -19.92
CA ALA A 5 38.75 -9.05 -19.53
C ALA A 5 38.33 -10.36 -18.84
N GLN A 6 38.11 -10.31 -17.53
CA GLN A 6 37.45 -11.40 -16.83
C GLN A 6 36.01 -11.50 -17.34
N ASN A 7 35.72 -12.54 -18.11
CA ASN A 7 34.34 -12.93 -18.38
C ASN A 7 33.66 -13.18 -17.02
N PRO A 8 32.47 -12.60 -16.75
CA PRO A 8 31.75 -12.91 -15.53
C PRO A 8 31.50 -14.42 -15.50
N LEU A 9 31.92 -15.09 -14.41
CA LEU A 9 31.70 -16.51 -14.21
C LEU A 9 30.20 -16.80 -14.36
N ILE A 10 29.80 -17.43 -15.46
CA ILE A 10 28.43 -17.90 -15.64
C ILE A 10 28.31 -19.18 -14.81
N LEU A 11 27.86 -19.04 -13.57
CA LEU A 11 27.57 -20.18 -12.70
C LEU A 11 26.49 -21.07 -13.34
N PRO A 12 26.64 -22.41 -13.32
CA PRO A 12 25.62 -23.34 -13.81
C PRO A 12 24.30 -23.13 -13.07
N LYS A 13 23.16 -23.41 -13.73
CA LYS A 13 21.81 -23.18 -13.16
C LYS A 13 21.64 -23.80 -11.76
N SER A 14 22.16 -25.01 -11.53
CA SER A 14 22.14 -25.68 -10.24
C SER A 14 22.93 -24.96 -9.13
N ALA A 15 23.96 -24.19 -9.50
CA ALA A 15 24.72 -23.36 -8.55
C ALA A 15 24.01 -22.02 -8.25
N LYS A 16 23.19 -21.51 -9.18
CA LYS A 16 22.37 -20.30 -8.95
C LYS A 16 21.22 -20.54 -7.97
N GLU A 17 20.69 -21.75 -7.91
CA GLU A 17 19.63 -22.13 -6.95
C GLU A 17 20.14 -22.23 -5.50
N LEU A 18 21.46 -22.38 -5.32
CA LEU A 18 22.10 -22.41 -4.00
C LEU A 18 22.43 -21.03 -3.44
N LEU A 19 22.37 -19.98 -4.27
CA LEU A 19 22.68 -18.60 -3.92
C LEU A 19 21.42 -17.83 -3.50
N SER A 20 21.50 -17.02 -2.44
CA SER A 20 20.37 -16.21 -1.96
C SER A 20 19.92 -15.17 -2.99
N GLY A 21 18.65 -14.74 -2.88
CA GLY A 21 17.99 -13.83 -3.83
C GLY A 21 17.00 -14.56 -4.75
N PRO A 22 17.41 -15.48 -5.64
CA PRO A 22 16.47 -16.19 -6.52
C PRO A 22 15.65 -17.33 -5.89
N SER A 23 16.12 -17.90 -4.76
CA SER A 23 15.58 -19.14 -4.20
C SER A 23 15.43 -19.07 -2.67
N TYR A 24 14.29 -19.54 -2.14
CA TYR A 24 14.09 -19.75 -0.71
C TYR A 24 15.02 -20.84 -0.15
N ALA A 25 15.36 -21.85 -0.95
CA ALA A 25 16.19 -23.00 -0.54
C ALA A 25 17.71 -22.74 -0.58
N ALA A 26 18.12 -21.49 -0.83
CA ALA A 26 19.53 -21.13 -0.92
C ALA A 26 20.27 -21.38 0.41
N LYS A 27 21.50 -21.89 0.30
CA LYS A 27 22.37 -22.21 1.44
C LYS A 27 23.61 -21.32 1.52
N VAL A 28 23.85 -20.51 0.49
CA VAL A 28 24.99 -19.61 0.38
C VAL A 28 24.47 -18.21 0.16
N LEU A 29 24.95 -17.25 0.94
CA LEU A 29 24.61 -15.84 0.78
C LEU A 29 25.35 -15.24 -0.42
N ALA A 30 24.61 -14.54 -1.28
CA ALA A 30 25.16 -13.64 -2.27
C ALA A 30 25.93 -12.49 -1.59
N ALA A 31 26.84 -11.84 -2.31
CA ALA A 31 27.61 -10.73 -1.77
C ALA A 31 26.71 -9.58 -1.26
N GLU A 32 25.63 -9.28 -1.98
CA GLU A 32 24.66 -8.28 -1.56
C GLU A 32 23.77 -8.69 -0.38
N ASP A 33 23.73 -9.99 -0.03
CA ASP A 33 22.96 -10.55 1.09
C ASP A 33 23.86 -10.92 2.28
N ALA A 34 25.17 -10.64 2.21
CA ALA A 34 26.14 -11.00 3.24
C ALA A 34 25.77 -10.44 4.63
N TRP A 35 25.12 -9.28 4.65
CA TRP A 35 24.62 -8.62 5.85
C TRP A 35 23.72 -9.52 6.72
N ILE A 36 23.02 -10.50 6.12
CA ILE A 36 22.11 -11.42 6.84
C ILE A 36 22.85 -12.19 7.94
N ALA A 37 24.11 -12.55 7.69
CA ALA A 37 24.92 -13.32 8.65
C ALA A 37 25.40 -12.48 9.85
N ASP A 38 25.44 -11.15 9.71
CA ASP A 38 26.11 -10.25 10.65
C ASP A 38 25.14 -9.53 11.60
N VAL A 39 23.82 -9.69 11.41
CA VAL A 39 22.81 -8.97 12.23
C VAL A 39 22.78 -9.53 13.66
N ASP A 40 23.10 -8.69 14.64
CA ASP A 40 22.79 -8.95 16.06
C ASP A 40 21.29 -8.71 16.31
N PHE A 41 20.48 -9.75 16.10
CA PHE A 41 19.02 -9.68 16.26
C PHE A 41 18.57 -9.23 17.65
N ALA A 42 19.32 -9.57 18.71
CA ALA A 42 18.92 -9.23 20.07
C ALA A 42 19.11 -7.73 20.34
N LEU A 43 20.27 -7.18 19.96
CA LEU A 43 20.52 -5.75 20.09
C LEU A 43 19.65 -4.94 19.13
N PHE A 44 19.51 -5.38 17.87
CA PHE A 44 18.65 -4.76 16.88
C PHE A 44 17.20 -4.64 17.37
N HIS A 45 16.62 -5.75 17.85
CA HIS A 45 15.27 -5.76 18.39
C HIS A 45 15.11 -4.79 19.56
N LYS A 46 16.04 -4.82 20.52
CA LYS A 46 16.00 -3.94 21.68
C LYS A 46 15.94 -2.48 21.27
N GLU A 47 16.83 -2.03 20.38
CA GLU A 47 16.93 -0.62 20.00
C GLU A 47 15.74 -0.15 19.18
N VAL A 48 15.30 -0.95 18.20
CA VAL A 48 14.10 -0.66 17.40
C VAL A 48 12.86 -0.62 18.30
N HIS A 49 12.70 -1.61 19.17
CA HIS A 49 11.51 -1.70 20.02
C HIS A 49 11.44 -0.53 21.03
N GLU A 50 12.57 -0.14 21.63
CA GLU A 50 12.63 1.01 22.54
C GLU A 50 12.43 2.36 21.82
N LEU A 51 12.87 2.50 20.57
CA LEU A 51 12.54 3.66 19.74
C LEU A 51 11.02 3.78 19.55
N GLY A 52 10.36 2.69 19.15
CA GLY A 52 8.91 2.67 18.96
C GLY A 52 8.14 3.04 20.24
N LYS A 53 8.57 2.54 21.40
CA LYS A 53 7.98 2.92 22.70
C LYS A 53 8.17 4.40 23.02
N THR A 54 9.36 4.93 22.76
CA THR A 54 9.69 6.33 23.02
C THR A 54 8.80 7.24 22.18
N LEU A 55 8.73 7.00 20.86
CA LEU A 55 7.86 7.74 19.95
C LEU A 55 6.38 7.65 20.36
N ALA A 56 5.90 6.46 20.71
CA ALA A 56 4.52 6.27 21.16
C ALA A 56 4.18 7.04 22.45
N LYS A 57 5.17 7.29 23.32
CA LYS A 57 5.02 8.07 24.55
C LYS A 57 5.04 9.57 24.29
N GLU A 58 5.73 10.01 23.25
CA GLU A 58 5.87 11.43 22.87
C GLU A 58 4.67 11.97 22.08
N GLN A 59 3.76 11.10 21.61
CA GLN A 59 2.57 11.55 20.89
C GLN A 59 1.64 12.37 21.80
N GLY A 60 1.13 13.48 21.27
CA GLY A 60 0.24 14.35 22.02
C GLY A 60 -0.43 15.40 21.14
N GLU A 61 -0.60 16.59 21.71
CA GLU A 61 -1.29 17.71 21.06
C GLU A 61 -0.61 18.17 19.77
N ALA A 62 0.72 18.09 19.71
CA ALA A 62 1.49 18.46 18.52
C ALA A 62 1.13 17.58 17.31
N ASP A 63 0.92 16.28 17.52
CA ASP A 63 0.51 15.33 16.48
C ASP A 63 -0.89 15.64 15.96
N VAL A 64 -1.83 15.97 16.86
CA VAL A 64 -3.20 16.35 16.48
C VAL A 64 -3.21 17.68 15.73
N ALA A 65 -2.45 18.68 16.20
CA ALA A 65 -2.32 19.96 15.52
C ALA A 65 -1.70 19.80 14.12
N HIS A 66 -0.70 18.93 13.98
CA HIS A 66 -0.12 18.59 12.69
C HIS A 66 -1.13 17.91 11.76
N LEU A 67 -1.88 16.90 12.25
CA LEU A 67 -2.96 16.27 11.47
C LEU A 67 -4.00 17.31 11.01
N GLN A 68 -4.45 18.20 11.90
CA GLN A 68 -5.42 19.24 11.58
C GLN A 68 -4.92 20.19 10.48
N LYS A 69 -3.64 20.58 10.54
CA LYS A 69 -3.00 21.38 9.48
C LYS A 69 -3.06 20.66 8.13
N ILE A 70 -2.74 19.36 8.10
CA ILE A 70 -2.75 18.57 6.87
C ILE A 70 -4.17 18.30 6.36
N ILE A 71 -5.15 18.09 7.25
CA ILE A 71 -6.58 18.02 6.90
C ILE A 71 -7.02 19.32 6.21
N TRP A 72 -6.56 20.48 6.69
CA TRP A 72 -6.86 21.76 6.04
C TRP A 72 -6.28 21.87 4.64
N TRP A 73 -5.06 21.37 4.40
CA TRP A 73 -4.49 21.32 3.05
C TRP A 73 -5.31 20.41 2.12
N SER A 74 -5.72 19.23 2.60
CA SER A 74 -6.59 18.32 1.86
C SER A 74 -7.95 18.96 1.51
N ARG A 75 -8.57 19.66 2.46
CA ARG A 75 -9.83 20.40 2.24
C ARG A 75 -9.66 21.53 1.24
N LEU A 76 -8.57 22.30 1.35
CA LEU A 76 -8.26 23.38 0.41
C LEU A 76 -8.13 22.85 -1.02
N CYS A 77 -7.48 21.68 -1.21
CA CYS A 77 -7.43 21.02 -2.51
C CYS A 77 -8.85 20.71 -3.03
N GLN A 78 -9.71 20.09 -2.22
CA GLN A 78 -11.09 19.82 -2.64
C GLN A 78 -11.86 21.10 -2.97
N TYR A 79 -11.71 22.18 -2.19
CA TYR A 79 -12.38 23.45 -2.44
C TYR A 79 -11.93 24.09 -3.74
N ILE A 80 -10.62 24.16 -4.01
CA ILE A 80 -10.08 24.67 -5.28
C ILE A 80 -10.60 23.81 -6.44
N GLY A 81 -10.57 22.49 -6.29
CA GLY A 81 -11.05 21.54 -7.26
C GLY A 81 -12.52 21.77 -7.64
N VAL A 82 -13.40 21.80 -6.64
CA VAL A 82 -14.86 22.01 -6.82
C VAL A 82 -15.16 23.40 -7.35
N ALA A 83 -14.49 24.44 -6.85
CA ALA A 83 -14.73 25.83 -7.28
C ALA A 83 -14.38 26.06 -8.76
N THR A 84 -13.48 25.24 -9.33
CA THR A 84 -12.96 25.45 -10.69
C THR A 84 -13.45 24.43 -11.72
N MET A 85 -14.04 23.30 -11.30
CA MET A 85 -14.37 22.18 -12.20
C MET A 85 -15.43 22.50 -13.26
N TRP A 86 -16.20 23.58 -13.09
CA TRP A 86 -17.32 23.93 -13.96
C TRP A 86 -16.91 24.71 -15.22
N TRP A 87 -15.77 25.42 -15.18
CA TRP A 87 -15.44 26.42 -16.20
C TRP A 87 -15.08 25.80 -17.55
N ARG A 88 -14.29 24.71 -17.56
CA ARG A 88 -13.89 23.84 -18.70
C ARG A 88 -13.25 22.56 -18.17
N VAL A 89 -12.86 21.63 -19.05
CA VAL A 89 -11.86 20.60 -18.69
C VAL A 89 -10.56 21.31 -18.29
N ASN A 90 -10.16 21.18 -17.04
CA ASN A 90 -9.20 22.06 -16.39
C ASN A 90 -8.17 21.25 -15.57
N PRO A 91 -6.88 21.26 -15.95
CA PRO A 91 -5.83 20.58 -15.20
C PRO A 91 -5.75 20.97 -13.72
N ILE A 92 -6.07 22.22 -13.37
CA ILE A 92 -6.10 22.67 -11.97
C ILE A 92 -7.18 21.91 -11.19
N SER A 93 -8.39 21.82 -11.74
CA SER A 93 -9.49 21.08 -11.11
C SER A 93 -9.13 19.61 -10.97
N ILE A 94 -8.60 18.99 -12.03
CA ILE A 94 -8.21 17.58 -12.05
C ILE A 94 -7.16 17.29 -10.96
N PHE A 95 -6.10 18.09 -10.91
CA PHE A 95 -5.01 17.94 -9.95
C PHE A 95 -5.50 18.08 -8.50
N PHE A 96 -6.22 19.16 -8.18
CA PHE A 96 -6.64 19.43 -6.81
C PHE A 96 -7.78 18.52 -6.32
N LEU A 97 -8.72 18.15 -7.20
CA LEU A 97 -9.73 17.11 -6.88
C LEU A 97 -9.06 15.75 -6.63
N SER A 98 -8.04 15.42 -7.41
CA SER A 98 -7.28 14.18 -7.28
C SER A 98 -6.49 14.16 -5.97
N LEU A 99 -5.66 15.19 -5.74
CA LEU A 99 -4.82 15.30 -4.55
C LEU A 99 -5.66 15.33 -3.28
N GLY A 100 -6.76 16.09 -3.26
CA GLY A 100 -7.67 16.13 -2.12
C GLY A 100 -8.33 14.78 -1.83
N THR A 101 -8.59 13.94 -2.85
CA THR A 101 -9.17 12.60 -2.67
C THR A 101 -8.12 11.62 -2.19
N LEU A 102 -6.94 11.65 -2.80
CA LEU A 102 -5.79 10.85 -2.38
C LEU A 102 -5.51 11.07 -0.89
N THR A 103 -5.30 12.32 -0.46
CA THR A 103 -4.87 12.60 0.91
C THR A 103 -5.96 12.34 1.94
N ARG A 104 -7.24 12.42 1.56
CA ARG A 104 -8.35 12.02 2.45
C ARG A 104 -8.27 10.52 2.78
N TRP A 105 -7.80 9.71 1.84
CA TRP A 105 -7.51 8.30 2.08
C TRP A 105 -6.15 8.10 2.73
N THR A 106 -5.05 8.38 2.02
CA THR A 106 -3.69 7.94 2.39
C THR A 106 -3.13 8.65 3.62
N ILE A 107 -3.65 9.84 3.94
CA ILE A 107 -3.24 10.59 5.13
C ILE A 107 -4.31 10.46 6.21
N VAL A 108 -5.50 11.01 5.97
CA VAL A 108 -6.49 11.16 7.05
C VAL A 108 -7.03 9.79 7.47
N ALA A 109 -7.66 9.06 6.56
CA ALA A 109 -8.29 7.80 6.93
C ALA A 109 -7.27 6.73 7.30
N HIS A 110 -6.20 6.59 6.52
CA HIS A 110 -5.14 5.62 6.73
C HIS A 110 -4.56 5.72 8.16
N HIS A 111 -4.01 6.88 8.54
CA HIS A 111 -3.38 7.04 9.86
C HIS A 111 -4.38 6.97 11.01
N VAL A 112 -5.62 7.45 10.83
CA VAL A 112 -6.65 7.38 11.87
C VAL A 112 -7.16 5.95 12.06
N CYS A 113 -7.39 5.21 10.98
CA CYS A 113 -7.84 3.81 11.05
C CYS A 113 -6.74 2.87 11.53
N HIS A 114 -5.46 3.21 11.34
CA HIS A 114 -4.33 2.56 12.04
C HIS A 114 -4.25 2.90 13.54
N GLY A 115 -4.98 3.93 13.96
CA GLY A 115 -5.05 4.45 15.32
C GLY A 115 -3.83 5.24 15.76
N GLY A 116 -3.15 5.89 14.81
CA GLY A 116 -2.05 6.83 15.05
C GLY A 116 -2.39 7.96 16.01
N PHE A 117 -3.68 8.21 16.24
CA PHE A 117 -4.19 9.29 17.10
C PHE A 117 -5.04 8.81 18.28
N ASP A 118 -5.18 7.50 18.51
CA ASP A 118 -6.09 6.97 19.55
C ASP A 118 -5.75 7.45 20.96
N LYS A 119 -4.46 7.68 21.24
CA LYS A 119 -3.97 8.13 22.54
C LYS A 119 -4.05 9.64 22.74
N CYS A 120 -4.24 10.42 21.67
CA CYS A 120 -4.20 11.88 21.71
C CYS A 120 -5.46 12.55 21.15
N SER A 121 -6.41 11.81 20.56
CA SER A 121 -7.68 12.35 20.06
C SER A 121 -8.86 11.40 20.28
N THR A 122 -9.98 11.96 20.72
CA THR A 122 -11.27 11.25 20.81
C THR A 122 -12.06 11.29 19.50
N GLU A 123 -11.83 12.30 18.66
CA GLU A 123 -12.44 12.50 17.35
C GLU A 123 -11.79 11.58 16.30
N TYR A 124 -10.47 11.59 16.25
CA TYR A 124 -9.66 10.79 15.33
C TYR A 124 -9.27 9.47 15.99
N ASN A 125 -10.25 8.59 16.18
CA ASN A 125 -10.07 7.30 16.84
C ASN A 125 -10.49 6.15 15.92
N ARG A 126 -9.67 5.09 15.83
CA ARG A 126 -9.86 3.99 14.87
C ARG A 126 -11.20 3.26 15.02
N PHE A 127 -11.78 3.25 16.22
CA PHE A 127 -13.04 2.56 16.50
C PHE A 127 -14.28 3.40 16.20
N LYS A 128 -14.12 4.70 15.90
CA LYS A 128 -15.22 5.64 15.61
C LYS A 128 -15.17 6.21 14.20
N PHE A 129 -13.98 6.40 13.66
CA PHE A 129 -13.75 7.06 12.39
C PHE A 129 -14.20 6.17 11.22
N GLY A 130 -15.29 6.56 10.56
CA GLY A 130 -15.84 5.91 9.37
C GLY A 130 -16.54 4.57 9.61
N VAL A 131 -16.67 4.13 10.86
CA VAL A 131 -17.20 2.79 11.21
C VAL A 131 -18.70 2.82 11.50
N GLY A 132 -19.40 1.73 11.16
CA GLY A 132 -20.71 1.36 11.74
C GLY A 132 -21.94 2.02 11.11
N SER A 133 -21.79 3.09 10.35
CA SER A 133 -22.92 3.68 9.60
C SER A 133 -22.48 4.38 8.32
N LEU A 134 -23.39 4.45 7.35
CA LEU A 134 -23.18 5.24 6.13
C LEU A 134 -22.92 6.71 6.47
N PHE A 135 -23.58 7.26 7.49
CA PHE A 135 -23.34 8.64 7.93
C PHE A 135 -21.89 8.86 8.37
N ARG A 136 -21.34 8.00 9.23
CA ARG A 136 -19.92 8.09 9.64
C ARG A 136 -18.98 7.94 8.44
N ARG A 137 -19.25 7.02 7.51
CA ARG A 137 -18.48 6.94 6.26
C ARG A 137 -18.53 8.24 5.46
N VAL A 138 -19.71 8.82 5.24
CA VAL A 138 -19.87 10.07 4.48
C VAL A 138 -19.07 11.21 5.10
N VAL A 139 -19.15 11.36 6.43
CA VAL A 139 -18.49 12.45 7.17
C VAL A 139 -16.98 12.24 7.26
N ASP A 140 -16.53 11.04 7.61
CA ASP A 140 -15.14 10.76 7.97
C ASP A 140 -14.32 10.37 6.74
N TRP A 141 -14.75 9.33 6.02
CA TRP A 141 -14.05 8.77 4.87
C TRP A 141 -15.01 7.99 3.95
N LEU A 142 -15.48 8.69 2.91
CA LEU A 142 -16.28 8.10 1.84
C LEU A 142 -15.35 7.74 0.69
N ASP A 143 -15.17 6.44 0.48
CA ASP A 143 -14.31 5.88 -0.56
C ASP A 143 -14.90 4.58 -1.10
N TRP A 144 -14.25 3.98 -2.11
CA TRP A 144 -14.67 2.75 -2.79
C TRP A 144 -14.76 1.53 -1.88
N MET A 145 -14.18 1.57 -0.67
CA MET A 145 -14.12 0.45 0.28
C MET A 145 -14.74 0.79 1.63
N LEU A 146 -15.16 -0.24 2.36
CA LEU A 146 -15.62 -0.12 3.76
C LEU A 146 -14.41 -0.01 4.69
N VAL A 147 -14.54 0.78 5.76
CA VAL A 147 -13.48 0.90 6.78
C VAL A 147 -13.26 -0.43 7.48
N GLU A 148 -14.34 -1.16 7.75
CA GLU A 148 -14.29 -2.49 8.36
C GLU A 148 -13.57 -3.50 7.45
N ALA A 149 -13.75 -3.38 6.15
CA ALA A 149 -13.10 -4.25 5.17
C ALA A 149 -11.61 -3.93 5.04
N TRP A 150 -11.30 -2.64 4.92
CA TRP A 150 -9.94 -2.15 4.89
C TRP A 150 -9.17 -2.53 6.17
N ASN A 151 -9.80 -2.46 7.35
CA ASN A 151 -9.18 -2.86 8.61
C ASN A 151 -8.89 -4.37 8.70
N VAL A 152 -9.62 -5.23 7.98
CA VAL A 152 -9.30 -6.67 7.95
C VAL A 152 -8.13 -6.95 7.01
N GLU A 153 -8.17 -6.45 5.78
CA GLU A 153 -7.11 -6.74 4.82
C GLU A 153 -5.82 -5.96 5.12
N HIS A 154 -5.93 -4.65 5.38
CA HIS A 154 -4.76 -3.79 5.54
C HIS A 154 -4.18 -3.89 6.96
N ASN A 155 -5.01 -3.64 7.98
CA ASN A 155 -4.51 -3.58 9.36
C ASN A 155 -4.19 -4.94 9.98
N GLN A 156 -4.94 -5.99 9.65
CA GLN A 156 -4.79 -7.30 10.30
C GLN A 156 -3.99 -8.30 9.46
N LEU A 157 -3.96 -8.16 8.14
CA LEU A 157 -3.25 -9.09 7.25
C LEU A 157 -1.96 -8.44 6.71
N HIS A 158 -2.06 -7.40 5.87
CA HIS A 158 -0.91 -6.79 5.19
C HIS A 158 0.23 -6.37 6.15
N HIS A 159 -0.08 -5.69 7.26
CA HIS A 159 0.96 -5.28 8.23
C HIS A 159 1.68 -6.43 8.94
N TYR A 160 1.04 -7.59 9.06
CA TYR A 160 1.59 -8.73 9.80
C TYR A 160 2.20 -9.79 8.89
N HIS A 161 1.85 -9.77 7.61
CA HIS A 161 2.32 -10.71 6.60
C HIS A 161 3.16 -10.05 5.50
N LEU A 162 3.63 -8.81 5.68
CA LEU A 162 4.33 -8.05 4.64
C LEU A 162 5.42 -8.88 3.93
N GLY A 163 5.29 -9.02 2.60
CA GLY A 163 6.21 -9.77 1.76
C GLY A 163 6.05 -11.30 1.80
N GLU A 164 5.10 -11.83 2.57
CA GLU A 164 4.70 -13.25 2.60
C GLU A 164 3.65 -13.54 1.52
N ASP A 165 3.50 -14.79 1.09
CA ASP A 165 2.55 -15.15 0.01
C ASP A 165 1.07 -14.86 0.34
N SER A 166 0.73 -14.69 1.62
CA SER A 166 -0.59 -14.28 2.10
C SER A 166 -0.80 -12.75 2.03
N ASP A 167 0.25 -11.96 1.82
CA ASP A 167 0.19 -10.51 1.71
C ASP A 167 -0.63 -10.08 0.47
N PRO A 168 -1.74 -9.35 0.66
CA PRO A 168 -2.57 -8.88 -0.46
C PRO A 168 -1.85 -7.89 -1.39
N ASP A 169 -0.75 -7.28 -0.94
CA ASP A 169 0.00 -6.26 -1.69
C ASP A 169 1.29 -6.83 -2.31
N LEU A 170 1.48 -8.15 -2.27
CA LEU A 170 2.61 -8.81 -2.91
C LEU A 170 2.51 -8.83 -4.44
N VAL A 171 2.97 -7.74 -5.06
CA VAL A 171 2.80 -7.44 -6.49
C VAL A 171 3.24 -8.59 -7.39
N GLU A 172 4.39 -9.21 -7.11
CA GLU A 172 4.92 -10.28 -7.97
C GLU A 172 3.96 -11.48 -8.07
N THR A 173 3.38 -11.92 -6.95
CA THR A 173 2.38 -12.99 -6.92
C THR A 173 1.08 -12.56 -7.58
N ASN A 174 0.61 -11.35 -7.24
CA ASN A 174 -0.65 -10.83 -7.76
C ASN A 174 -0.62 -10.62 -9.29
N MET A 175 0.56 -10.40 -9.86
CA MET A 175 0.77 -10.23 -11.30
C MET A 175 1.18 -11.52 -12.02
N ALA A 176 1.20 -12.69 -11.37
CA ALA A 176 1.64 -13.95 -11.97
C ALA A 176 0.99 -14.21 -13.34
N TYR A 177 -0.33 -14.01 -13.46
CA TYR A 177 -1.04 -14.17 -14.72
C TYR A 177 -0.52 -13.25 -15.84
N LEU A 178 -0.26 -11.97 -15.55
CA LEU A 178 0.29 -11.02 -16.53
C LEU A 178 1.76 -11.33 -16.86
N ARG A 179 2.53 -11.74 -15.85
CA ARG A 179 3.95 -12.11 -15.97
C ARG A 179 4.12 -13.32 -16.88
N GLU A 180 3.30 -14.35 -16.72
CA GLU A 180 3.37 -15.61 -17.48
C GLU A 180 2.71 -15.55 -18.86
N MET A 181 1.83 -14.56 -19.08
CA MET A 181 1.13 -14.38 -20.36
C MET A 181 2.10 -14.19 -21.53
N GLN A 182 1.92 -15.02 -22.56
CA GLN A 182 2.73 -15.01 -23.79
C GLN A 182 2.19 -13.99 -24.80
N VAL A 183 2.30 -12.70 -24.46
CA VAL A 183 1.90 -11.57 -25.32
C VAL A 183 3.04 -10.57 -25.50
N PRO A 184 3.03 -9.73 -26.56
CA PRO A 184 4.04 -8.70 -26.76
C PRO A 184 4.15 -7.76 -25.54
N LYS A 185 5.37 -7.30 -25.21
CA LYS A 185 5.62 -6.42 -24.04
C LYS A 185 4.74 -5.17 -24.02
N GLY A 186 4.46 -4.58 -25.19
CA GLY A 186 3.56 -3.43 -25.30
C GLY A 186 2.16 -3.69 -24.71
N VAL A 187 1.62 -4.90 -24.90
CA VAL A 187 0.33 -5.30 -24.30
C VAL A 187 0.43 -5.36 -22.78
N LYS A 188 1.54 -5.88 -22.25
CA LYS A 188 1.76 -5.91 -20.79
C LYS A 188 1.83 -4.50 -20.20
N TYR A 189 2.54 -3.57 -20.84
CA TYR A 189 2.60 -2.17 -20.38
C TYR A 189 1.23 -1.49 -20.40
N VAL A 190 0.42 -1.74 -21.43
CA VAL A 190 -0.97 -1.24 -21.49
C VAL A 190 -1.80 -1.83 -20.35
N ALA A 191 -1.65 -3.12 -20.05
CA ALA A 191 -2.33 -3.76 -18.92
C ALA A 191 -1.90 -3.16 -17.57
N VAL A 192 -0.60 -2.90 -17.35
CA VAL A 192 -0.09 -2.22 -16.16
C VAL A 192 -0.70 -0.83 -16.01
N LEU A 193 -0.75 -0.05 -17.09
CA LEU A 193 -1.37 1.28 -17.07
C LEU A 193 -2.86 1.21 -16.74
N TYR A 194 -3.59 0.25 -17.33
CA TYR A 194 -4.99 0.02 -17.02
C TYR A 194 -5.21 -0.32 -15.54
N ILE A 195 -4.38 -1.22 -14.99
CA ILE A 195 -4.41 -1.57 -13.56
C ILE A 195 -4.17 -0.32 -12.72
N ALA A 196 -3.12 0.45 -13.00
CA ALA A 196 -2.80 1.66 -12.25
C ALA A 196 -3.94 2.70 -12.26
N LEU A 197 -4.66 2.84 -13.38
CA LEU A 197 -5.76 3.80 -13.52
C LEU A 197 -7.08 3.34 -12.87
N THR A 198 -7.22 2.06 -12.55
CA THR A 198 -8.48 1.46 -12.05
C THR A 198 -8.34 0.77 -10.69
N TRP A 199 -7.12 0.69 -10.16
CA TRP A 199 -6.72 -0.16 -9.04
C TRP A 199 -7.66 -0.11 -7.82
N LYS A 200 -8.09 1.07 -7.38
CA LYS A 200 -8.87 1.22 -6.14
C LYS A 200 -10.21 0.48 -6.20
N TRP A 201 -10.99 0.71 -7.26
CA TRP A 201 -12.34 0.14 -7.36
C TRP A 201 -12.34 -1.23 -8.03
N TRP A 202 -11.32 -1.52 -8.86
CA TRP A 202 -11.22 -2.76 -9.62
C TRP A 202 -10.54 -3.90 -8.86
N TYR A 203 -9.50 -3.59 -8.08
CA TYR A 203 -8.71 -4.59 -7.36
C TYR A 203 -8.85 -4.44 -5.85
N TYR A 204 -8.57 -3.24 -5.31
CA TYR A 204 -8.38 -3.05 -3.88
C TYR A 204 -9.69 -3.14 -3.08
N ALA A 205 -10.73 -2.41 -3.48
CA ALA A 205 -12.05 -2.47 -2.85
C ALA A 205 -12.69 -3.88 -2.84
N PRO A 206 -12.70 -4.65 -3.95
CA PRO A 206 -13.24 -6.01 -3.91
C PRO A 206 -12.38 -6.97 -3.09
N ASN A 207 -11.05 -6.81 -3.06
CA ASN A 207 -10.16 -7.65 -2.23
C ASN A 207 -10.34 -7.37 -0.73
N THR A 208 -10.42 -6.11 -0.31
CA THR A 208 -10.69 -5.77 1.11
C THR A 208 -12.02 -6.38 1.54
N PHE A 209 -13.05 -6.28 0.69
CA PHE A 209 -14.38 -6.83 0.99
C PHE A 209 -14.37 -8.35 1.01
N LYS A 210 -13.63 -9.00 0.11
CA LYS A 210 -13.40 -10.45 0.13
C LYS A 210 -12.82 -10.89 1.46
N GLN A 211 -11.79 -10.22 1.97
CA GLN A 211 -11.14 -10.59 3.24
C GLN A 211 -12.07 -10.40 4.45
N LEU A 212 -12.89 -9.34 4.43
CA LEU A 212 -13.94 -9.16 5.44
C LEU A 212 -14.91 -10.35 5.46
N LYS A 213 -15.39 -10.77 4.28
CA LYS A 213 -16.33 -11.89 4.15
C LYS A 213 -15.70 -13.23 4.52
N ALA A 214 -14.46 -13.46 4.13
CA ALA A 214 -13.67 -14.61 4.56
C ALA A 214 -13.62 -14.68 6.10
N THR A 215 -13.31 -13.57 6.75
CA THR A 215 -13.24 -13.48 8.21
C THR A 215 -14.61 -13.69 8.87
N GLU A 216 -15.69 -13.12 8.33
CA GLU A 216 -17.06 -13.35 8.82
C GLU A 216 -17.46 -14.83 8.73
N ARG A 217 -17.09 -15.53 7.65
CA ARG A 217 -17.35 -16.96 7.45
C ARG A 217 -16.57 -17.83 8.43
N ARG A 218 -15.26 -17.56 8.61
CA ARG A 218 -14.42 -18.26 9.62
C ARG A 218 -15.01 -18.12 11.02
N LYS A 219 -15.45 -16.92 11.41
CA LYS A 219 -16.11 -16.67 12.70
C LYS A 219 -17.42 -17.45 12.89
N ARG A 220 -18.06 -17.87 11.81
CA ARG A 220 -19.26 -18.73 11.81
C ARG A 220 -18.94 -20.22 11.71
N GLY A 221 -17.66 -20.61 11.73
CA GLY A 221 -17.22 -21.99 11.57
C GLY A 221 -17.38 -22.55 10.16
N GLN A 222 -17.48 -21.69 9.14
CA GLN A 222 -17.62 -22.11 7.74
C GLN A 222 -16.26 -22.24 7.08
N GLU A 223 -16.05 -23.34 6.35
CA GLU A 223 -14.87 -23.50 5.49
C GLU A 223 -14.85 -22.44 4.38
N ILE A 224 -13.65 -21.98 4.06
CA ILE A 224 -13.41 -21.12 2.90
C ILE A 224 -12.85 -21.99 1.78
N LEU A 225 -13.63 -22.18 0.73
CA LEU A 225 -13.19 -22.86 -0.48
C LEU A 225 -12.83 -21.82 -1.55
N GLY A 226 -11.62 -21.90 -2.12
CA GLY A 226 -11.18 -21.07 -3.24
C GLY A 226 -10.36 -19.82 -2.86
N ARG A 227 -9.71 -19.19 -3.87
CA ARG A 227 -8.80 -18.03 -3.71
C ARG A 227 -9.49 -16.65 -3.68
N GLY A 228 -10.82 -16.59 -3.83
CA GLY A 228 -11.54 -15.32 -4.00
C GLY A 228 -12.21 -15.20 -5.35
N PRO A 229 -13.19 -14.28 -5.51
CA PRO A 229 -13.55 -13.81 -6.83
C PRO A 229 -12.28 -13.33 -7.55
N LEU A 230 -12.11 -13.76 -8.80
CA LEU A 230 -11.08 -13.22 -9.67
C LEU A 230 -11.38 -11.74 -9.89
N THR A 231 -10.60 -10.85 -9.26
CA THR A 231 -10.79 -9.39 -9.35
C THR A 231 -10.68 -8.86 -10.79
N PHE A 232 -10.15 -9.68 -11.72
CA PHE A 232 -10.09 -9.40 -13.15
C PHE A 232 -11.32 -9.86 -13.96
N ASP A 233 -12.33 -10.50 -13.35
CA ASP A 233 -13.52 -10.99 -14.06
C ASP A 233 -14.67 -9.98 -14.06
N PHE A 234 -14.82 -9.20 -15.13
CA PHE A 234 -15.93 -8.24 -15.29
C PHE A 234 -17.34 -8.82 -15.13
N LYS A 235 -17.51 -10.15 -15.23
CA LYS A 235 -18.82 -10.78 -15.02
C LYS A 235 -19.38 -10.43 -13.64
N TRP A 236 -18.53 -10.29 -12.60
CA TRP A 236 -19.03 -10.02 -11.24
C TRP A 236 -19.77 -8.69 -11.15
N LEU A 237 -19.41 -7.67 -11.94
CA LEU A 237 -20.12 -6.39 -11.98
C LEU A 237 -21.58 -6.50 -12.43
N ILE A 238 -21.90 -7.49 -13.27
CA ILE A 238 -23.25 -7.72 -13.79
C ILE A 238 -23.94 -8.90 -13.10
N GLY A 239 -23.47 -9.30 -11.91
CA GLY A 239 -24.03 -10.40 -11.14
C GLY A 239 -23.79 -11.79 -11.74
N ARG A 240 -22.82 -11.91 -12.67
CA ARG A 240 -22.38 -13.19 -13.25
C ARG A 240 -20.98 -13.53 -12.73
N GLY A 241 -20.52 -14.78 -12.72
CA GLY A 241 -19.17 -15.12 -12.21
C GLY A 241 -19.15 -15.55 -10.74
N ASP A 242 -17.94 -15.66 -10.17
CA ASP A 242 -17.73 -16.26 -8.85
C ASP A 242 -18.27 -15.37 -7.71
N GLN A 243 -19.30 -15.87 -7.02
CA GLN A 243 -19.91 -15.21 -5.85
C GLN A 243 -19.61 -15.94 -4.53
N THR A 244 -18.55 -16.76 -4.50
CA THR A 244 -18.18 -17.57 -3.33
C THR A 244 -17.98 -16.73 -2.08
N PHE A 245 -17.48 -15.49 -2.20
CA PHE A 245 -17.16 -14.64 -1.06
C PHE A 245 -18.26 -13.62 -0.77
N PHE A 246 -18.76 -12.93 -1.78
CA PHE A 246 -19.84 -11.95 -1.67
C PHE A 246 -20.75 -11.93 -2.89
N ASN A 247 -21.99 -11.49 -2.65
CA ASN A 247 -22.93 -11.12 -3.70
C ASN A 247 -22.52 -9.77 -4.32
N SER A 248 -22.48 -9.69 -5.65
CA SER A 248 -22.21 -8.47 -6.41
C SER A 248 -23.11 -7.30 -6.01
N THR A 249 -24.41 -7.53 -5.82
CA THR A 249 -25.35 -6.48 -5.39
C THR A 249 -24.99 -5.93 -4.02
N GLU A 250 -24.59 -6.81 -3.08
CA GLU A 250 -24.16 -6.37 -1.75
C GLU A 250 -22.93 -5.47 -1.84
N PHE A 251 -21.90 -5.90 -2.58
CA PHE A 251 -20.69 -5.11 -2.77
C PHE A 251 -20.96 -3.78 -3.47
N LEU A 252 -21.76 -3.77 -4.54
CA LEU A 252 -22.13 -2.54 -5.23
C LEU A 252 -22.85 -1.56 -4.28
N VAL A 253 -23.86 -2.02 -3.55
CA VAL A 253 -24.67 -1.15 -2.68
C VAL A 253 -23.88 -0.65 -1.47
N ARG A 254 -23.04 -1.49 -0.86
CA ARG A 254 -22.30 -1.13 0.37
C ARG A 254 -20.99 -0.40 0.10
N CYS A 255 -20.29 -0.74 -0.99
CA CYS A 255 -18.95 -0.25 -1.27
C CYS A 255 -18.97 0.84 -2.36
N LEU A 256 -19.34 0.49 -3.60
CA LEU A 256 -19.14 1.39 -4.75
C LEU A 256 -20.21 2.48 -4.87
N LEU A 257 -21.49 2.12 -4.74
CA LEU A 257 -22.63 3.00 -5.02
C LEU A 257 -22.62 4.28 -4.17
N PRO A 258 -22.35 4.25 -2.84
CA PRO A 258 -22.34 5.48 -2.05
C PRO A 258 -21.29 6.49 -2.52
N TYR A 259 -20.08 6.02 -2.84
CA TYR A 259 -19.03 6.86 -3.39
C TYR A 259 -19.40 7.38 -4.77
N PHE A 260 -19.84 6.48 -5.66
CA PHE A 260 -20.21 6.84 -7.03
C PHE A 260 -21.33 7.88 -7.08
N VAL A 261 -22.40 7.68 -6.31
CA VAL A 261 -23.54 8.61 -6.22
C VAL A 261 -23.08 9.95 -5.68
N GLN A 262 -22.32 9.97 -4.58
CA GLN A 262 -21.85 11.23 -4.03
C GLN A 262 -20.95 11.99 -5.01
N ARG A 263 -19.98 11.29 -5.61
CA ARG A 263 -18.89 11.91 -6.39
C ARG A 263 -19.33 12.30 -7.80
N PHE A 264 -20.08 11.44 -8.49
CA PHE A 264 -20.40 11.63 -9.91
C PHE A 264 -21.86 11.99 -10.15
N ALA A 265 -22.78 11.74 -9.22
CA ALA A 265 -24.16 12.20 -9.35
C ALA A 265 -24.41 13.50 -8.57
N LEU A 266 -24.28 13.47 -7.25
CA LEU A 266 -24.68 14.58 -6.36
C LEU A 266 -23.75 15.78 -6.45
N LEU A 267 -22.44 15.58 -6.47
CA LEU A 267 -21.47 16.68 -6.48
C LEU A 267 -21.59 17.59 -7.73
N PRO A 268 -21.70 17.09 -8.97
CA PRO A 268 -21.91 17.95 -10.14
C PRO A 268 -23.37 18.38 -10.34
N LEU A 269 -24.35 17.78 -9.65
CA LEU A 269 -25.79 18.03 -9.87
C LEU A 269 -26.18 19.53 -9.84
N PRO A 270 -25.70 20.37 -8.89
CA PRO A 270 -26.03 21.80 -8.91
C PRO A 270 -25.66 22.50 -10.22
N LEU A 271 -24.60 22.05 -10.90
CA LEU A 271 -24.16 22.62 -12.16
C LEU A 271 -25.08 22.25 -13.33
N ALA A 272 -25.86 21.16 -13.23
CA ALA A 272 -26.85 20.79 -14.23
C ALA A 272 -27.98 21.84 -14.32
N PHE A 273 -28.33 22.47 -13.19
CA PHE A 273 -29.30 23.56 -13.12
C PHE A 273 -28.71 24.92 -13.54
N PHE A 274 -27.38 25.06 -13.52
CA PHE A 274 -26.69 26.27 -13.96
C PHE A 274 -26.44 26.28 -15.48
N SER A 275 -25.81 25.23 -16.01
CA SER A 275 -25.51 25.10 -17.43
C SER A 275 -25.13 23.67 -17.80
N ARG A 276 -25.68 23.16 -18.92
CA ARG A 276 -25.33 21.85 -19.47
C ARG A 276 -23.82 21.71 -19.73
N SER A 277 -23.17 22.78 -20.20
CA SER A 277 -21.73 22.81 -20.46
C SER A 277 -20.92 22.74 -19.17
N ALA A 278 -21.38 23.44 -18.12
CA ALA A 278 -20.74 23.43 -16.81
C ALA A 278 -20.82 22.04 -16.16
N TYR A 279 -21.99 21.42 -16.21
CA TYR A 279 -22.18 20.04 -15.74
C TYR A 279 -21.27 19.04 -16.46
N PHE A 280 -21.24 19.09 -17.79
CA PHE A 280 -20.41 18.16 -18.56
C PHE A 280 -18.92 18.37 -18.31
N SER A 281 -18.46 19.63 -18.22
CA SER A 281 -17.07 19.96 -17.86
C SER A 281 -16.70 19.41 -16.49
N ALA A 282 -17.58 19.58 -15.50
CA ALA A 282 -17.38 19.05 -14.16
C ALA A 282 -17.32 17.52 -14.14
N MET A 283 -18.20 16.84 -14.86
CA MET A 283 -18.19 15.39 -14.97
C MET A 283 -16.86 14.87 -15.56
N VAL A 284 -16.40 15.46 -16.66
CA VAL A 284 -15.11 15.09 -17.27
C VAL A 284 -13.96 15.34 -16.31
N ASN A 285 -13.93 16.49 -15.63
CA ASN A 285 -12.91 16.79 -14.61
C ASN A 285 -12.93 15.78 -13.45
N LEU A 286 -14.11 15.39 -12.96
CA LEU A 286 -14.26 14.40 -11.89
C LEU A 286 -13.74 13.02 -12.32
N ILE A 287 -14.05 12.59 -13.54
CA ILE A 287 -13.57 11.31 -14.09
C ILE A 287 -12.04 11.34 -14.25
N LEU A 288 -11.49 12.40 -14.84
CA LEU A 288 -10.04 12.55 -15.00
C LEU A 288 -9.32 12.66 -13.64
N ALA A 289 -9.92 13.33 -12.66
CA ALA A 289 -9.40 13.39 -11.29
C ALA A 289 -9.40 12.01 -10.63
N GLU A 290 -10.43 11.19 -10.88
CA GLU A 290 -10.49 9.82 -10.36
C GLU A 290 -9.39 8.93 -10.97
N LEU A 291 -9.20 9.00 -12.29
CA LEU A 291 -8.11 8.29 -12.98
C LEU A 291 -6.74 8.73 -12.43
N MET A 292 -6.55 10.04 -12.24
CA MET A 292 -5.34 10.58 -11.65
C MET A 292 -5.16 10.14 -10.19
N THR A 293 -6.22 10.06 -9.41
CA THR A 293 -6.18 9.59 -8.01
C THR A 293 -5.73 8.14 -7.96
N ASN A 294 -6.30 7.29 -8.82
CA ASN A 294 -5.94 5.88 -8.91
C ASN A 294 -4.48 5.72 -9.30
N LEU A 295 -4.04 6.39 -10.38
CA LEU A 295 -2.65 6.35 -10.82
C LEU A 295 -1.69 6.82 -9.72
N HIS A 296 -2.01 7.95 -9.07
CA HIS A 296 -1.17 8.49 -8.01
C HIS A 296 -1.12 7.55 -6.81
N SER A 297 -2.26 7.04 -6.34
CA SER A 297 -2.32 6.08 -5.24
C SER A 297 -1.56 4.79 -5.55
N PHE A 298 -1.67 4.28 -6.78
CA PHE A 298 -0.96 3.09 -7.22
C PHE A 298 0.56 3.30 -7.20
N ILE A 299 1.02 4.48 -7.65
CA ILE A 299 2.43 4.85 -7.59
C ILE A 299 2.91 4.91 -6.14
N VAL A 300 2.23 5.64 -5.26
CA VAL A 300 2.72 5.83 -3.88
C VAL A 300 2.54 4.61 -2.98
N VAL A 301 1.68 3.65 -3.33
CA VAL A 301 1.51 2.39 -2.58
C VAL A 301 2.37 1.28 -3.18
N ALA A 302 2.10 0.88 -4.43
CA ALA A 302 2.67 -0.35 -4.98
C ALA A 302 4.20 -0.28 -5.17
N THR A 303 4.74 0.92 -5.44
CA THR A 303 6.20 1.05 -5.67
C THR A 303 7.03 0.93 -4.38
N ASN A 304 6.41 1.07 -3.21
CA ASN A 304 7.05 0.77 -1.94
C ASN A 304 7.17 -0.73 -1.66
N HIS A 305 6.33 -1.56 -2.29
CA HIS A 305 6.23 -3.00 -2.03
C HIS A 305 6.83 -3.88 -3.14
N ALA A 306 7.34 -3.27 -4.21
CA ALA A 306 7.86 -4.01 -5.36
C ALA A 306 9.23 -3.53 -5.79
N GLY A 307 10.16 -4.48 -5.93
CA GLY A 307 11.48 -4.27 -6.51
C GLY A 307 12.35 -5.52 -6.36
N ASP A 308 13.32 -5.67 -7.25
CA ASP A 308 14.38 -6.71 -7.17
C ASP A 308 15.42 -6.46 -6.06
N ASP A 309 15.19 -5.43 -5.24
CA ASP A 309 15.91 -5.08 -4.02
C ASP A 309 15.06 -5.22 -2.75
N LEU A 310 13.82 -5.70 -2.86
CA LEU A 310 12.94 -5.97 -1.73
C LEU A 310 12.74 -7.47 -1.54
N TYR A 311 12.67 -7.90 -0.28
CA TYR A 311 12.57 -9.32 0.06
C TYR A 311 11.14 -9.79 0.21
N ARG A 312 10.96 -11.08 -0.07
CA ARG A 312 9.77 -11.89 0.18
C ARG A 312 10.12 -13.07 1.07
N PHE A 313 9.10 -13.62 1.72
CA PHE A 313 9.25 -14.67 2.73
C PHE A 313 8.25 -15.81 2.48
N GLU A 314 8.65 -17.04 2.82
CA GLU A 314 7.81 -18.24 2.67
C GLU A 314 7.13 -18.64 3.98
N ARG A 315 7.69 -18.25 5.13
CA ARG A 315 7.24 -18.67 6.46
C ARG A 315 6.78 -17.47 7.30
N HIS A 316 5.77 -17.64 8.14
CA HIS A 316 5.27 -16.57 8.99
C HIS A 316 6.14 -16.34 10.24
N CYS A 317 6.18 -15.09 10.71
CA CYS A 317 6.94 -14.71 11.90
C CYS A 317 6.05 -14.04 12.96
N LYS A 318 6.44 -14.21 14.22
CA LYS A 318 5.73 -13.63 15.35
C LYS A 318 5.71 -12.10 15.25
N PRO A 319 4.54 -11.44 15.39
CA PRO A 319 4.44 -9.98 15.40
C PRO A 319 5.36 -9.32 16.43
N ARG A 320 5.99 -8.20 16.04
CA ARG A 320 6.92 -7.40 16.87
C ARG A 320 8.16 -8.16 17.41
N SER A 321 8.49 -9.32 16.84
CA SER A 321 9.77 -10.00 17.03
C SER A 321 10.93 -9.26 16.34
N ALA A 322 12.17 -9.73 16.54
CA ALA A 322 13.34 -9.21 15.83
C ALA A 322 13.19 -9.40 14.32
N THR A 323 12.78 -10.62 13.93
CA THR A 323 12.48 -10.97 12.53
C THR A 323 11.37 -10.10 11.95
N PHE A 324 10.28 -9.86 12.70
CA PHE A 324 9.19 -8.99 12.22
C PHE A 324 9.68 -7.60 11.82
N TYR A 325 10.43 -6.93 12.70
CA TYR A 325 10.95 -5.58 12.40
C TYR A 325 11.95 -5.59 11.25
N LEU A 326 12.82 -6.60 11.18
CA LEU A 326 13.76 -6.75 10.06
C LEU A 326 12.99 -6.86 8.74
N ARG A 327 11.97 -7.72 8.69
CA ARG A 327 11.13 -7.92 7.51
C ARG A 327 10.46 -6.62 7.08
N GLN A 328 9.90 -5.84 8.01
CA GLN A 328 9.28 -4.55 7.69
C GLN A 328 10.24 -3.60 6.95
N ILE A 329 11.52 -3.59 7.33
CA ILE A 329 12.55 -2.74 6.73
C ILE A 329 12.97 -3.23 5.33
N ILE A 330 13.20 -4.53 5.17
CA ILE A 330 13.80 -5.07 3.94
C ILE A 330 12.77 -5.45 2.85
N SER A 331 11.48 -5.44 3.17
CA SER A 331 10.40 -5.73 2.22
C SER A 331 9.58 -4.50 1.82
N SER A 332 9.94 -3.33 2.34
CA SER A 332 9.38 -2.04 1.93
C SER A 332 10.48 -1.04 1.57
N ALA A 333 10.12 0.00 0.83
CA ALA A 333 11.00 1.09 0.47
C ALA A 333 10.41 2.43 0.91
N ASN A 334 11.29 3.41 1.12
CA ASN A 334 10.93 4.80 1.32
C ASN A 334 11.28 5.65 0.09
N PHE A 335 10.68 6.83 0.01
CA PHE A 335 11.01 7.85 -0.99
C PHE A 335 11.69 9.06 -0.34
N ALA A 336 11.62 10.24 -0.95
CA ALA A 336 12.09 11.47 -0.32
C ALA A 336 11.21 11.82 0.88
N THR A 337 11.83 12.07 2.03
CA THR A 337 11.17 12.31 3.33
C THR A 337 11.60 13.64 3.94
N GLY A 338 10.82 14.14 4.90
CA GLY A 338 11.26 15.14 5.88
C GLY A 338 10.68 16.54 5.66
N THR A 339 9.75 16.70 4.72
CA THR A 339 9.10 17.99 4.47
C THR A 339 7.61 17.79 4.25
N ASP A 340 6.79 18.54 4.98
CA ASP A 340 5.33 18.39 4.90
C ASP A 340 4.79 18.51 3.47
N VAL A 341 5.37 19.36 2.62
CA VAL A 341 4.94 19.50 1.22
C VAL A 341 5.26 18.25 0.40
N GLY A 342 6.48 17.72 0.52
CA GLY A 342 6.86 16.49 -0.18
C GLY A 342 6.07 15.29 0.31
N ASP A 343 5.91 15.18 1.63
CA ASP A 343 5.20 14.09 2.30
C ASP A 343 3.70 14.16 1.97
N PHE A 344 3.10 15.36 1.91
CA PHE A 344 1.71 15.56 1.48
C PHE A 344 1.47 15.10 0.05
N LEU A 345 2.39 15.44 -0.87
CA LEU A 345 2.32 15.00 -2.26
C LEU A 345 2.48 13.48 -2.40
N GLN A 346 3.23 12.83 -1.49
CA GLN A 346 3.43 11.39 -1.49
C GLN A 346 2.41 10.66 -0.60
N GLY A 347 1.38 11.38 -0.12
CA GLY A 347 0.31 10.80 0.69
C GLY A 347 0.76 10.29 2.05
N TRP A 348 1.93 10.73 2.54
CA TRP A 348 2.65 10.22 3.71
C TRP A 348 3.09 8.75 3.65
N LEU A 349 2.91 8.11 2.51
CA LEU A 349 3.33 6.73 2.25
C LEU A 349 4.81 6.64 1.85
N ASN A 350 5.52 7.76 1.89
CA ASN A 350 6.96 7.82 1.70
C ASN A 350 7.79 7.38 2.91
N TYR A 351 7.08 7.05 4.00
CA TYR A 351 7.58 6.48 5.25
C TYR A 351 7.13 5.02 5.44
N GLN A 352 7.12 4.24 4.36
CA GLN A 352 6.57 2.89 4.39
C GLN A 352 7.30 1.97 5.39
N ILE A 353 8.61 2.11 5.53
CA ILE A 353 9.40 1.34 6.50
C ILE A 353 8.91 1.61 7.93
N GLU A 354 8.88 2.88 8.35
CA GLU A 354 8.46 3.25 9.70
C GLU A 354 6.99 2.95 9.94
N HIS A 355 6.16 3.13 8.90
CA HIS A 355 4.75 2.80 8.92
C HIS A 355 4.51 1.32 9.21
N HIS A 356 5.25 0.43 8.57
CA HIS A 356 5.11 -1.01 8.80
C HIS A 356 5.66 -1.46 10.15
N MET A 357 6.75 -0.84 10.62
CA MET A 357 7.30 -1.13 11.94
C MET A 357 6.32 -0.76 13.06
N TRP A 358 5.65 0.38 12.93
CA TRP A 358 4.71 0.90 13.93
C TRP A 358 3.48 1.55 13.28
N PRO A 359 2.53 0.77 12.76
CA PRO A 359 1.38 1.32 12.03
C PRO A 359 0.52 2.24 12.89
N ASP A 360 0.50 2.01 14.20
CA ASP A 360 -0.27 2.77 15.17
C ASP A 360 0.40 4.06 15.69
N LEU A 361 1.48 4.52 15.03
CA LEU A 361 2.05 5.85 15.27
C LEU A 361 1.44 6.91 14.33
N SER A 362 1.52 8.17 14.75
CA SER A 362 1.10 9.32 13.97
C SER A 362 2.03 9.55 12.77
N MET A 363 1.51 10.25 11.76
CA MET A 363 2.28 10.70 10.61
C MET A 363 3.48 11.59 10.99
N LEU A 364 3.35 12.39 12.07
CA LEU A 364 4.45 13.22 12.59
C LEU A 364 5.52 12.37 13.26
N SER A 365 5.13 11.31 13.97
CA SER A 365 6.05 10.34 14.55
C SER A 365 6.88 9.62 13.48
N TYR A 366 6.30 9.33 12.30
CA TYR A 366 7.07 8.79 11.18
C TYR A 366 8.16 9.74 10.68
N GLN A 367 7.86 11.04 10.55
CA GLN A 367 8.88 12.03 10.18
C GLN A 367 10.04 12.05 11.19
N LYS A 368 9.75 11.92 12.50
CA LYS A 368 10.76 11.86 13.57
C LYS A 368 11.54 10.55 13.55
N ALA A 369 10.85 9.43 13.30
CA ALA A 369 11.42 8.10 13.36
C ALA A 369 12.42 7.83 12.23
N GLN A 370 12.09 8.28 11.02
CA GLN A 370 12.80 7.95 9.79
C GLN A 370 14.33 8.15 9.84
N PRO A 371 14.85 9.33 10.23
CA PRO A 371 16.30 9.52 10.30
C PRO A 371 16.96 8.61 11.35
N ILE A 372 16.25 8.27 12.44
CA ILE A 372 16.75 7.41 13.51
C ILE A 372 16.75 5.94 13.06
N VAL A 373 15.68 5.48 12.40
CA VAL A 373 15.60 4.13 11.83
C VAL A 373 16.70 3.92 10.79
N HIS A 374 16.91 4.88 9.90
CA HIS A 374 17.99 4.80 8.92
C HIS A 374 19.38 4.72 9.57
N GLN A 375 19.62 5.45 10.68
CA GLN A 375 20.85 5.33 11.46
C GLN A 375 20.99 3.96 12.16
N LEU A 376 19.90 3.43 12.72
CA LEU A 376 19.88 2.09 13.32
C LEU A 376 20.17 1.02 12.27
N CYS A 377 19.58 1.10 11.08
CA CYS A 377 19.85 0.17 9.98
C CYS A 377 21.34 0.17 9.61
N ARG A 378 21.95 1.36 9.47
CA ARG A 378 23.39 1.48 9.22
C ARG A 378 24.24 0.88 10.33
N LYS A 379 23.87 1.12 11.60
CA LYS A 379 24.57 0.56 12.76
C LYS A 379 24.55 -0.98 12.77
N HIS A 380 23.43 -1.58 12.36
CA HIS A 380 23.20 -3.03 12.36
C HIS A 380 23.52 -3.71 11.03
N GLY A 381 24.04 -2.97 10.04
CA GLY A 381 24.33 -3.50 8.70
C GLY A 381 23.09 -3.87 7.86
N VAL A 382 21.88 -3.54 8.33
CA VAL A 382 20.62 -3.86 7.64
C VAL A 382 20.42 -2.90 6.46
N PRO A 383 20.12 -3.39 5.24
CA PRO A 383 19.86 -2.52 4.11
C PRO A 383 18.58 -1.71 4.33
N TYR A 384 18.67 -0.42 4.06
CA TYR A 384 17.53 0.51 4.13
C TYR A 384 17.31 1.11 2.74
N VAL A 385 16.21 0.76 2.10
CA VAL A 385 15.92 1.19 0.72
C VAL A 385 15.18 2.52 0.74
N GLN A 386 15.88 3.60 0.38
CA GLN A 386 15.29 4.92 0.15
C GLN A 386 15.70 5.43 -1.23
N GLN A 387 14.74 5.57 -2.15
CA GLN A 387 15.02 5.85 -3.57
C GLN A 387 14.02 6.83 -4.17
N ASN A 388 14.41 7.46 -5.29
CA ASN A 388 13.50 8.32 -6.04
C ASN A 388 12.29 7.52 -6.57
N VAL A 389 11.09 8.07 -6.42
CA VAL A 389 9.83 7.41 -6.82
C VAL A 389 9.81 6.98 -8.30
N PHE A 390 10.43 7.72 -9.23
CA PHE A 390 10.48 7.34 -10.64
C PHE A 390 11.32 6.09 -10.88
N TYR A 391 12.39 5.90 -10.12
CA TYR A 391 13.18 4.67 -10.16
C TYR A 391 12.39 3.49 -9.58
N ARG A 392 11.60 3.73 -8.53
CA ARG A 392 10.69 2.74 -7.95
C ARG A 392 9.55 2.36 -8.89
N ILE A 393 9.02 3.30 -9.67
CA ILE A 393 8.06 3.01 -10.76
C ILE A 393 8.66 2.04 -11.78
N LYS A 394 9.91 2.28 -12.22
CA LYS A 394 10.59 1.35 -13.13
C LYS A 394 10.67 -0.06 -12.54
N LYS A 395 11.16 -0.18 -11.30
CA LYS A 395 11.26 -1.48 -10.60
C LYS A 395 9.91 -2.17 -10.48
N LEU A 396 8.86 -1.44 -10.07
CA LEU A 396 7.50 -1.95 -10.02
C LEU A 396 7.07 -2.51 -11.38
N VAL A 397 7.22 -1.73 -12.45
CA VAL A 397 6.83 -2.17 -13.81
C VAL A 397 7.62 -3.41 -14.24
N ASP A 398 8.95 -3.43 -14.01
CA ASP A 398 9.80 -4.57 -14.33
C ASP A 398 9.34 -5.84 -13.58
N ILE A 399 8.93 -5.72 -12.31
CA ILE A 399 8.26 -6.80 -11.55
C ILE A 399 6.90 -7.15 -12.18
N MET A 400 6.03 -6.20 -12.48
CA MET A 400 4.68 -6.51 -12.99
C MET A 400 4.69 -7.21 -14.36
N VAL A 401 5.66 -6.90 -15.23
CA VAL A 401 5.72 -7.47 -16.59
C VAL A 401 6.56 -8.75 -16.70
N GLY A 402 7.30 -9.11 -15.65
CA GLY A 402 8.13 -10.31 -15.60
C GLY A 402 9.59 -10.11 -16.03
N ASP A 403 10.07 -8.87 -16.11
CA ASP A 403 11.47 -8.55 -16.44
C ASP A 403 12.40 -8.66 -15.22
N ALA A 404 11.84 -8.61 -14.01
CA ALA A 404 12.54 -8.82 -12.75
C ALA A 404 11.72 -9.68 -11.78
N ASN A 405 12.39 -10.18 -10.74
CA ASN A 405 11.76 -10.90 -9.61
C ASN A 405 12.15 -10.20 -8.32
N MET A 406 11.29 -10.23 -7.31
CA MET A 406 11.66 -9.77 -5.98
C MET A 406 12.63 -10.78 -5.34
N ARG A 407 13.41 -10.33 -4.35
CA ARG A 407 14.38 -11.19 -3.67
C ARG A 407 13.66 -12.15 -2.74
N LYS A 408 14.06 -13.41 -2.73
CA LYS A 408 13.59 -14.42 -1.78
C LYS A 408 14.57 -14.51 -0.62
N PHE A 409 14.08 -14.30 0.59
CA PHE A 409 14.88 -14.46 1.79
C PHE A 409 15.17 -15.95 2.03
N PRO A 410 16.44 -16.37 2.14
CA PRO A 410 16.77 -17.79 2.23
C PRO A 410 16.35 -18.39 3.57
N THR A 411 15.56 -19.46 3.55
CA THR A 411 14.96 -20.08 4.75
C THR A 411 16.02 -20.59 5.72
N ALA A 412 17.17 -21.04 5.21
CA ALA A 412 18.29 -21.51 6.02
C ALA A 412 18.90 -20.43 6.95
N PHE A 413 18.61 -19.15 6.71
CA PHE A 413 19.12 -18.02 7.49
C PHE A 413 18.03 -17.32 8.30
N GLU A 414 16.82 -17.87 8.35
CA GLU A 414 15.76 -17.32 9.20
C GLU A 414 15.98 -17.71 10.66
N ARG A 415 15.53 -16.83 11.55
CA ARG A 415 15.62 -17.06 12.99
C ARG A 415 14.45 -17.91 13.46
N GLU A 416 14.67 -19.23 13.56
CA GLU A 416 13.64 -20.21 13.97
C GLU A 416 12.89 -19.84 15.26
N ALA A 417 13.55 -19.19 16.22
CA ALA A 417 12.92 -18.76 17.47
C ALA A 417 11.86 -17.65 17.32
N ASP A 418 11.78 -16.99 16.17
CA ASP A 418 10.74 -16.00 15.85
C ASP A 418 9.65 -16.53 14.91
N LEU A 419 9.82 -17.72 14.34
CA LEU A 419 8.87 -18.29 13.39
C LEU A 419 7.69 -18.93 14.13
N VAL A 420 6.54 -18.95 13.45
CA VAL A 420 5.33 -19.60 13.92
C VAL A 420 4.76 -20.47 12.81
N GLU A 421 4.12 -21.58 13.17
CA GLU A 421 3.34 -22.37 12.21
C GLU A 421 2.04 -21.62 11.88
N ASP A 422 1.68 -21.61 10.59
CA ASP A 422 0.47 -20.94 10.06
C ASP A 422 -0.84 -21.66 10.40
#